data_AF-A0A822EG32-F1
#
_entry.id   AF-A0A822EG32-F1
#
_cell.length_a   1.000
_cell.length_b   1.000
_cell.length_c   1.000
_cell.angle_alpha   90.00
_cell.angle_beta   90.00
_cell.angle_gamma   90.00
#
_symmetry.space_group_name_H-M   'P 1'
#
loop_
_entity.id
_entity.type
_entity.pdbx_description
1 polymer ?
#
loop_
_entity_poly.entity_id
_entity_poly.type
_entity_poly.pdbx_seq_one_letter_code
_entity_poly.pdbx_strand_id
1 'polypeptide(L)'
;MFLSDSKCHFIGYDGKTIHKVYLLSTEVVSSSALITKAINSTEPVNIGDDTLVEFSRNNQPFTAHGTGMPASSISNSTDSRLFIFTTPVNAIVGDWTYVADQTIIAVEW
;
A
#
# COMPACT_ATOMS: atom_id res chain seq x y z
N MET A 1 1.28 43.55 -9.62
CA MET A 1 1.56 42.36 -10.45
C MET A 1 1.54 41.17 -9.52
N PHE A 2 0.41 40.49 -9.43
CA PHE A 2 0.21 39.36 -8.51
C PHE A 2 0.24 38.07 -9.34
N LEU A 3 1.19 37.20 -9.03
CA LEU A 3 1.23 35.83 -9.54
C LEU A 3 0.14 35.04 -8.81
N SER A 4 -0.99 34.82 -9.48
CA SER A 4 -2.01 33.86 -9.04
C SER A 4 -2.17 32.79 -10.11
N ASP A 5 -1.20 31.90 -10.20
CA ASP A 5 -1.37 30.61 -10.86
C ASP A 5 -1.42 29.52 -9.79
N SER A 6 -2.39 29.64 -8.87
CA SER A 6 -2.84 28.52 -8.07
C SER A 6 -3.69 27.62 -8.96
N LYS A 7 -3.07 26.99 -9.96
CA LYS A 7 -3.66 25.80 -10.55
C LYS A 7 -3.60 24.74 -9.46
N CYS A 8 -4.69 24.60 -8.72
CA CYS A 8 -5.02 23.31 -8.14
C CYS A 8 -4.95 22.32 -9.30
N HIS A 9 -3.82 21.63 -9.43
CA HIS A 9 -3.82 20.37 -10.14
C HIS A 9 -4.74 19.48 -9.31
N PHE A 10 -6.00 19.45 -9.73
CA PHE A 10 -6.87 18.32 -9.50
C PHE A 10 -6.15 17.15 -10.17
N ILE A 11 -5.18 16.57 -9.47
CA ILE A 11 -4.88 15.16 -9.62
C ILE A 11 -6.17 14.50 -9.18
N GLY A 12 -7.10 14.40 -10.12
CA GLY A 12 -8.28 13.60 -9.97
C GLY A 12 -7.76 12.22 -9.63
N TYR A 13 -7.77 11.89 -8.34
CA TYR A 13 -7.99 10.53 -7.92
C TYR A 13 -9.41 10.22 -8.42
N ASP A 14 -9.50 9.96 -9.72
CA ASP A 14 -10.72 9.71 -10.48
C ASP A 14 -11.23 8.30 -10.18
N GLY A 15 -11.03 7.83 -8.94
CA GLY A 15 -11.38 6.51 -8.47
C GLY A 15 -10.95 5.40 -9.42
N LYS A 16 -9.97 5.62 -10.32
CA LYS A 16 -9.73 4.72 -11.46
C LYS A 16 -8.63 3.70 -11.18
N THR A 17 -7.97 3.79 -10.03
CA THR A 17 -7.15 2.69 -9.51
C THR A 17 -7.98 1.66 -8.72
N ILE A 18 -9.07 1.16 -9.32
CA ILE A 18 -9.96 0.13 -8.74
C ILE A 18 -9.31 -1.27 -8.77
N HIS A 19 -8.07 -1.40 -9.24
CA HIS A 19 -7.30 -2.65 -9.20
C HIS A 19 -6.30 -2.71 -8.04
N LYS A 20 -6.38 -1.79 -7.06
CA LYS A 20 -5.59 -1.92 -5.83
C LYS A 20 -6.19 -3.05 -4.99
N VAL A 21 -5.47 -4.16 -4.88
CA VAL A 21 -5.85 -5.22 -3.95
C VAL A 21 -5.58 -4.71 -2.54
N TYR A 22 -6.65 -4.34 -1.83
CA TYR A 22 -6.58 -3.84 -0.46
C TYR A 22 -6.48 -5.01 0.53
N LEU A 23 -5.40 -5.04 1.28
CA LEU A 23 -5.18 -5.97 2.38
C LEU A 23 -5.29 -5.21 3.69
N LEU A 24 -5.92 -5.83 4.69
CA LEU A 24 -6.00 -5.27 6.02
C LEU A 24 -4.79 -5.71 6.84
N SER A 25 -4.08 -4.77 7.44
CA SER A 25 -2.99 -5.05 8.39
C SER A 25 -3.59 -5.55 9.70
N THR A 26 -3.49 -6.84 9.98
CA THR A 26 -4.13 -7.46 11.14
C THR A 26 -3.20 -7.58 12.35
N GLU A 27 -1.89 -7.66 12.12
CA GLU A 27 -0.90 -7.78 13.18
C GLU A 27 0.45 -7.19 12.78
N VAL A 28 1.09 -6.47 13.71
CA VAL A 28 2.47 -5.99 13.57
C VAL A 28 3.37 -6.86 14.43
N VAL A 29 4.08 -7.79 13.79
CA VAL A 29 4.97 -8.76 14.47
C VAL A 29 6.25 -8.08 14.94
N SER A 30 6.79 -7.17 14.12
CA SER A 30 7.93 -6.32 14.45
C SER A 30 7.89 -5.05 13.60
N SER A 31 8.87 -4.16 13.78
CA SER A 31 8.97 -2.97 12.92
C SER A 31 9.18 -3.30 11.45
N SER A 32 9.58 -4.52 11.10
CA SER A 32 9.83 -4.96 9.71
C SER A 32 9.04 -6.22 9.33
N ALA A 33 8.01 -6.59 10.10
CA ALA A 33 7.20 -7.77 9.82
C ALA A 33 5.73 -7.51 10.13
N LEU A 34 4.86 -7.74 9.14
CA LEU A 34 3.43 -7.44 9.20
C LEU A 34 2.61 -8.60 8.67
N ILE A 35 1.56 -8.99 9.39
CA ILE A 35 0.54 -9.91 8.87
C ILE A 35 -0.59 -9.07 8.27
N THR A 36 -0.93 -9.40 7.04
CA THR A 36 -2.05 -8.80 6.31
C THR A 36 -3.06 -9.86 5.91
N LYS A 37 -4.31 -9.45 5.77
CA LYS A 37 -5.43 -10.31 5.39
C LYS A 37 -6.17 -9.73 4.21
N ALA A 38 -6.47 -10.58 3.23
CA ALA A 38 -7.34 -10.21 2.13
C ALA A 38 -8.79 -10.12 2.61
N ILE A 39 -9.48 -9.03 2.28
CA ILE A 39 -10.90 -8.90 2.61
C ILE A 39 -11.73 -9.54 1.51
N ASN A 40 -12.65 -10.43 1.90
CA ASN A 40 -13.55 -11.17 1.00
C ASN A 40 -12.85 -12.11 -0.01
N SER A 41 -11.58 -12.44 0.22
CA SER A 41 -10.89 -13.48 -0.55
C SER A 41 -10.86 -14.78 0.24
N THR A 42 -11.04 -15.91 -0.45
CA THR A 42 -10.84 -17.26 0.12
C THR A 42 -9.40 -17.74 0.00
N GLU A 43 -8.56 -16.97 -0.69
CA GLU A 43 -7.14 -17.27 -0.91
C GLU A 43 -6.25 -16.09 -0.49
N PRO A 44 -5.00 -16.34 -0.07
CA PRO A 44 -4.07 -15.28 0.28
C PRO A 44 -3.70 -14.51 -0.98
N VAL A 45 -3.69 -13.18 -0.90
CA VAL A 45 -3.22 -12.35 -2.01
C VAL A 45 -1.71 -12.39 -2.04
N ASN A 46 -1.16 -12.82 -3.17
CA ASN A 46 0.27 -12.81 -3.41
C ASN A 46 0.69 -11.43 -3.92
N ILE A 47 1.23 -10.59 -3.03
CA ILE A 47 2.05 -9.45 -3.43
C ILE A 47 3.45 -9.99 -3.68
N GLY A 48 3.97 -9.78 -4.89
CA GLY A 48 5.30 -10.22 -5.25
C GLY A 48 6.36 -9.59 -4.35
N ASP A 49 7.42 -10.33 -4.08
CA ASP A 49 8.61 -9.77 -3.45
C ASP A 49 9.14 -8.60 -4.31
N ASP A 50 9.79 -7.62 -3.69
CA ASP A 50 10.25 -6.37 -4.32
C ASP A 50 9.13 -5.47 -4.91
N THR A 51 7.86 -5.77 -4.64
CA THR A 51 6.75 -4.90 -5.03
C THR A 51 6.55 -3.81 -3.98
N LEU A 52 6.65 -2.54 -4.40
CA LEU A 52 6.37 -1.41 -3.50
C LEU A 52 4.91 -1.44 -3.05
N VAL A 53 4.70 -1.40 -1.73
CA VAL A 53 3.38 -1.28 -1.11
C VAL A 53 3.26 0.06 -0.40
N GLU A 54 2.05 0.58 -0.34
CA GLU A 54 1.69 1.77 0.42
C GLU A 54 0.77 1.39 1.58
N PHE A 55 0.88 2.15 2.67
CA PHE A 55 0.06 2.01 3.86
C PHE A 55 -0.85 3.24 4.01
N SER A 56 -2.15 3.03 4.20
CA SER A 56 -3.11 4.10 4.49
C SER A 56 -3.92 3.81 5.76
N ARG A 57 -4.43 4.86 6.41
CA ARG A 57 -5.24 4.70 7.63
C ARG A 57 -6.64 4.22 7.26
N ASN A 58 -7.30 3.48 8.16
CA ASN A 58 -8.68 3.04 7.93
C ASN A 58 -9.66 4.21 7.69
N ASN A 59 -9.48 5.34 8.37
CA ASN A 59 -10.32 6.53 8.21
C ASN A 59 -9.92 7.41 7.02
N GLN A 60 -8.79 7.12 6.35
CA GLN A 60 -8.27 7.85 5.19
C GLN A 60 -7.67 6.85 4.18
N PRO A 61 -8.49 5.93 3.62
CA PRO A 61 -8.00 4.78 2.85
C PRO A 61 -7.28 5.15 1.55
N PHE A 62 -7.50 6.36 1.04
CA PHE A 62 -6.90 6.87 -0.19
C PHE A 62 -5.70 7.79 0.03
N THR A 63 -5.26 7.94 1.29
CA THR A 63 -4.11 8.78 1.65
C THR A 63 -3.01 7.90 2.24
N ALA A 64 -2.01 7.59 1.42
CA ALA A 64 -0.83 6.88 1.88
C ALA A 64 -0.07 7.73 2.93
N HIS A 65 0.35 7.11 4.03
CA HIS A 65 1.18 7.73 5.06
C HIS A 65 2.57 7.08 5.19
N GLY A 66 2.75 5.92 4.55
CA GLY A 66 4.03 5.22 4.51
C GLY A 66 4.11 4.25 3.35
N THR A 67 5.31 3.75 3.09
CA THR A 67 5.57 2.74 2.07
C THR A 67 6.48 1.65 2.61
N GLY A 68 6.50 0.50 1.95
CA GLY A 68 7.37 -0.61 2.27
C GLY A 68 7.63 -1.46 1.03
N MET A 69 8.75 -2.18 1.02
CA MET A 69 9.06 -3.14 -0.02
C MET A 69 9.32 -4.50 0.63
N PRO A 70 8.42 -5.48 0.49
CA PRO A 70 8.62 -6.81 1.05
C PRO A 70 9.84 -7.48 0.42
N ALA A 71 10.74 -7.97 1.26
CA ALA A 71 11.86 -8.82 0.85
C ALA A 71 11.42 -10.27 0.63
N SER A 72 10.40 -10.69 1.38
CA SER A 72 9.81 -12.03 1.29
C SER A 72 8.41 -12.03 1.89
N SER A 73 7.66 -13.08 1.56
CA SER A 73 6.32 -13.29 2.09
C SER A 73 5.99 -14.77 2.28
N ILE A 74 5.24 -15.07 3.34
CA ILE A 74 4.89 -16.44 3.72
C ILE A 74 3.38 -16.50 4.00
N SER A 75 2.71 -17.52 3.43
CA SER A 75 1.30 -17.78 3.75
C SER A 75 1.15 -18.09 5.24
N ASN A 76 0.28 -17.36 5.92
CA ASN A 76 0.04 -17.50 7.36
C ASN A 76 -1.28 -18.24 7.65
N SER A 77 -2.30 -18.02 6.83
CA SER A 77 -3.56 -18.77 6.81
C SER A 77 -4.12 -18.85 5.38
N THR A 78 -5.32 -19.39 5.21
CA THR A 78 -6.06 -19.42 3.94
C THR A 78 -6.29 -18.04 3.32
N ASP A 79 -6.27 -16.97 4.11
CA ASP A 79 -6.61 -15.61 3.69
C ASP A 79 -5.59 -14.55 4.16
N SER A 80 -4.51 -14.98 4.85
CA SER A 80 -3.50 -14.07 5.39
C SER A 80 -2.08 -14.42 4.98
N ARG A 81 -1.24 -13.39 4.93
CA ARG A 81 0.18 -13.47 4.62
C ARG A 81 1.01 -12.64 5.60
N LEU A 82 2.14 -13.20 6.00
CA LEU A 82 3.21 -12.50 6.68
C LEU A 82 4.13 -11.89 5.61
N PHE A 83 4.30 -10.57 5.64
CA PHE A 83 5.29 -9.84 4.86
C PHE A 83 6.48 -9.48 5.73
N ILE A 84 7.69 -9.74 5.22
CA ILE A 84 8.96 -9.37 5.85
C ILE A 84 9.59 -8.29 4.98
N PHE A 85 9.88 -7.14 5.56
CA PHE A 85 10.44 -5.98 4.88
C PHE A 85 11.95 -5.89 5.12
N THR A 86 12.68 -5.38 4.12
CA THR A 86 14.12 -5.10 4.26
C THR A 86 14.41 -3.95 5.23
N THR A 87 13.46 -3.03 5.37
CA THR A 87 13.54 -1.86 6.25
C THR A 87 12.32 -1.77 7.17
N PRO A 88 12.43 -1.12 8.34
CA PRO A 88 11.27 -0.84 9.17
C PRO A 88 10.16 -0.11 8.40
N VAL A 89 8.92 -0.52 8.61
CA VAL A 89 7.72 0.09 8.03
C VAL A 89 6.87 0.72 9.12
N ASN A 90 6.27 1.88 8.80
CA ASN A 90 5.35 2.56 9.70
C ASN A 90 3.92 2.12 9.37
N ALA A 91 3.54 0.92 9.79
CA ALA A 91 2.20 0.38 9.66
C ALA A 91 1.65 0.05 11.06
N ILE A 92 0.35 0.25 11.27
CA ILE A 92 -0.33 -0.19 12.49
C ILE A 92 -1.45 -1.18 12.16
N VAL A 93 -1.91 -1.90 13.18
CA VAL A 93 -3.11 -2.74 13.06
C VAL A 93 -4.30 -1.88 12.63
N GLY A 94 -4.99 -2.31 11.58
CA GLY A 94 -6.12 -1.60 10.97
C GLY A 94 -5.74 -0.72 9.78
N ASP A 95 -4.46 -0.51 9.48
CA ASP A 95 -4.06 0.15 8.25
C ASP A 95 -4.36 -0.72 7.01
N TRP A 96 -4.69 -0.08 5.91
CA TRP A 96 -4.74 -0.71 4.61
C TRP A 96 -3.36 -0.82 4.01
N THR A 97 -3.03 -1.99 3.46
CA THR A 97 -1.84 -2.24 2.65
C THR A 97 -2.28 -2.52 1.23
N TYR A 98 -1.69 -1.85 0.25
CA TYR A 98 -2.00 -2.07 -1.16
C TYR A 98 -0.77 -1.82 -2.03
N VAL A 99 -0.75 -2.42 -3.22
CA VAL A 99 0.32 -2.23 -4.19
C VAL A 99 0.36 -0.77 -4.64
N ALA A 100 1.54 -0.16 -4.58
CA ALA A 100 1.76 1.19 -5.06
C ALA A 100 1.63 1.23 -6.59
N ASP A 101 0.91 2.22 -7.12
CA ASP A 101 1.03 2.51 -8.55
C ASP A 101 2.41 3.11 -8.77
N GLN A 102 3.30 2.40 -9.45
CA GLN A 102 4.48 3.05 -10.00
C GLN A 102 4.02 3.97 -11.13
N THR A 103 3.74 5.23 -10.82
CA THR A 103 3.63 6.26 -11.84
C THR A 103 5.03 6.43 -12.43
N ILE A 104 5.36 5.68 -13.49
CA ILE A 104 6.52 5.99 -14.33
C ILE A 104 6.16 7.30 -15.03
N ILE A 105 6.54 8.42 -14.43
CA ILE A 105 6.59 9.69 -15.16
C ILE A 105 7.81 9.56 -16.08
N ALA A 106 7.60 9.05 -17.28
CA ALA A 106 8.60 9.17 -18.34
C ALA A 106 8.73 10.66 -18.64
N VAL A 107 9.76 11.29 -18.08
CA VAL A 107 10.21 12.60 -18.56
C VAL A 107 10.94 12.33 -19.86
N GLU A 108 10.21 12.36 -20.98
CA GLU A 108 10.81 12.48 -22.29
C GLU A 108 11.51 13.84 -22.36
N TRP A 109 12.83 13.82 -22.59
CA TRP A 109 13.64 15.00 -22.88
C TRP A 109 13.67 15.28 -24.38
#